data_AF-A0A1D6QU00-F1
#
_entry.id   AF-A0A1D6QU00-F1
#
_cell.length_a   1.000
_cell.length_b   1.000
_cell.length_c   1.000
_cell.angle_alpha   90.00
_cell.angle_beta   90.00
_cell.angle_gamma   90.00
#
_symmetry.space_group_name_H-M   'P 1'
#
loop_
_entity.id
_entity.type
_entity.pdbx_description
1 polymer ?
#
loop_
_entity_poly.entity_id
_entity_poly.type
_entity_poly.pdbx_seq_one_letter_code
_entity_poly.pdbx_strand_id
1 'polypeptide(L)'
;MEIAKENQDIFFTDREGRRNTECLSWGIDKERVLRGRTGIEVCFDFMRSFHMEFRNLSEEGLVSSIEIGLGASGELRYPSCPETMGWKYPGIGEFQCYDRYMQKNLRQSALSRGHLFWARGPDNAGYYNSRPHETGFFCDGGDYDSYYGRFFLNWYSGVLMDHVDQVLSLATLAFDGAEIVVKVCNAGLYSYYLMDKFASTYYMKKLIRTLC
;
A
#
# COMPACT_ATOMS: atom_id res chain seq x y z
N MET A 1 -9.99 18.40 -0.35
CA MET A 1 -11.31 17.84 -0.72
C MET A 1 -11.76 18.17 -2.14
N GLU A 2 -11.36 19.29 -2.78
CA GLU A 2 -11.82 19.62 -4.14
C GLU A 2 -11.34 18.64 -5.21
N ILE A 3 -10.06 18.23 -5.18
CA ILE A 3 -9.50 17.25 -6.14
C ILE A 3 -10.25 15.91 -6.10
N ALA A 4 -10.63 15.46 -4.90
CA ALA A 4 -11.41 14.25 -4.70
C ALA A 4 -12.83 14.33 -5.30
N LYS A 5 -13.41 15.53 -5.45
CA LYS A 5 -14.71 15.69 -6.11
C LYS A 5 -14.62 15.46 -7.62
N GLU A 6 -13.49 15.82 -8.23
CA GLU A 6 -13.25 15.68 -9.67
C GLU A 6 -12.65 14.31 -10.03
N ASN A 7 -11.89 13.71 -9.12
CA ASN A 7 -11.14 12.47 -9.35
C ASN A 7 -11.08 11.63 -8.06
N GLN A 8 -12.01 10.68 -7.94
CA GLN A 8 -12.08 9.78 -6.79
C GLN A 8 -11.06 8.63 -6.84
N ASP A 9 -10.45 8.37 -8.01
CA ASP A 9 -9.43 7.33 -8.17
C ASP A 9 -8.10 7.67 -7.48
N ILE A 10 -7.99 8.83 -6.82
CA ILE A 10 -6.85 9.14 -5.96
C ILE A 10 -6.85 8.33 -4.65
N PHE A 11 -7.92 7.60 -4.36
CA PHE A 11 -8.10 6.82 -3.14
C PHE A 11 -8.05 5.31 -3.44
N PHE A 12 -7.60 4.55 -2.45
CA PHE A 12 -7.67 3.09 -2.50
C PHE A 12 -9.11 2.62 -2.69
N THR A 13 -9.24 1.56 -3.47
CA THR A 13 -10.54 1.12 -3.97
C THR A 13 -10.63 -0.39 -3.98
N ASP A 14 -11.72 -0.92 -3.46
CA ASP A 14 -12.03 -2.34 -3.50
C ASP A 14 -12.77 -2.74 -4.79
N ARG A 15 -13.07 -4.03 -4.93
CA ARG A 15 -13.67 -4.57 -6.15
C ARG A 15 -15.06 -4.01 -6.43
N GLU A 16 -15.82 -3.67 -5.38
CA GLU A 16 -17.15 -3.07 -5.50
C GLU A 16 -17.10 -1.57 -5.82
N GLY A 17 -15.91 -0.98 -5.88
CA GLY A 17 -15.70 0.43 -6.17
C GLY A 17 -15.83 1.34 -4.94
N ARG A 18 -15.91 0.78 -3.73
CA ARG A 18 -15.93 1.55 -2.48
C ARG A 18 -14.53 2.13 -2.25
N ARG A 19 -14.49 3.38 -1.79
CA ARG A 19 -13.26 4.18 -1.70
C ARG A 19 -12.85 4.39 -0.25
N ASN A 20 -11.60 4.11 0.08
CA ASN A 20 -11.04 4.44 1.39
C ASN A 20 -10.42 5.85 1.33
N THR A 21 -11.02 6.81 2.02
CA THR A 21 -10.60 8.22 1.99
C THR A 21 -9.59 8.59 3.08
N GLU A 22 -9.10 7.62 3.86
CA GLU A 22 -8.14 7.88 4.94
C GLU A 22 -6.74 8.20 4.42
N CYS A 23 -6.36 7.66 3.25
CA CYS A 23 -5.06 7.90 2.63
C CYS A 23 -5.15 7.87 1.10
N LEU A 24 -4.19 8.50 0.43
CA LEU A 24 -4.08 8.47 -1.03
C LEU A 24 -3.61 7.09 -1.49
N SER A 25 -4.12 6.63 -2.64
CA SER A 25 -3.64 5.41 -3.28
C SER A 25 -2.20 5.57 -3.75
N TRP A 26 -1.36 4.56 -3.50
CA TRP A 26 0.00 4.53 -4.03
C TRP A 26 0.04 4.47 -5.57
N GLY A 27 -1.09 4.17 -6.22
CA GLY A 27 -1.21 4.26 -7.68
C GLY A 27 -0.91 5.65 -8.22
N ILE A 28 -1.06 6.73 -7.43
CA ILE A 28 -0.81 8.10 -7.86
C ILE A 28 0.59 8.64 -7.50
N ASP A 29 1.45 7.80 -6.92
CA ASP A 29 2.80 8.18 -6.50
C ASP A 29 3.64 8.77 -7.64
N LYS A 30 3.42 8.32 -8.87
CA LYS A 30 4.11 8.77 -10.08
C LYS A 30 3.19 9.49 -11.08
N GLU A 31 1.94 9.76 -10.72
CA GLU A 31 0.93 10.33 -11.61
C GLU A 31 0.64 11.79 -11.23
N ARG A 32 0.75 12.73 -12.17
CA ARG A 32 0.60 14.18 -11.93
C ARG A 32 -0.85 14.64 -11.80
N VAL A 33 -1.59 14.05 -10.87
CA VAL A 33 -3.05 14.22 -10.73
C VAL A 33 -3.45 15.09 -9.54
N LEU A 34 -2.47 15.61 -8.80
CA LEU A 34 -2.67 16.53 -7.67
C LEU A 34 -2.33 17.97 -8.08
N ARG A 35 -3.12 18.53 -9.01
CA ARG A 35 -2.89 19.87 -9.62
C ARG A 35 -1.49 19.99 -10.24
N GLY A 36 -1.10 18.99 -11.04
CA GLY A 36 0.20 18.94 -11.72
C GLY A 36 1.34 18.30 -10.90
N ARG A 37 1.11 17.98 -9.62
CA ARG A 37 2.05 17.22 -8.78
C ARG A 37 1.67 15.75 -8.65
N THR A 38 2.68 14.93 -8.38
CA THR A 38 2.54 13.51 -8.03
C THR A 38 2.29 13.31 -6.53
N GLY A 39 1.81 12.13 -6.13
CA GLY A 39 1.63 11.78 -4.72
C GLY A 39 2.93 11.94 -3.92
N ILE A 40 4.04 11.49 -4.49
CA ILE A 40 5.35 11.55 -3.85
C ILE A 40 5.89 12.98 -3.75
N GLU A 41 5.73 13.81 -4.79
CA GLU A 41 6.13 15.22 -4.72
C GLU A 41 5.39 15.95 -3.60
N VAL A 42 4.09 15.68 -3.43
CA VAL A 42 3.30 16.27 -2.33
C VAL A 42 3.81 15.82 -0.97
N CYS A 43 4.13 14.53 -0.81
CA CYS A 43 4.72 14.00 0.42
C CYS A 43 6.06 14.68 0.75
N PHE A 44 6.96 14.77 -0.24
CA PHE A 44 8.27 15.40 -0.07
C PHE A 44 8.20 16.90 0.22
N ASP A 45 7.35 17.64 -0.50
CA ASP A 45 7.12 19.06 -0.24
C ASP A 45 6.65 19.30 1.19
N PHE A 46 5.77 18.45 1.71
CA PHE A 46 5.28 18.52 3.09
C PHE A 46 6.40 18.25 4.09
N MET A 47 7.19 17.17 3.88
CA MET A 47 8.34 16.85 4.74
C MET A 47 9.34 18.00 4.81
N ARG A 48 9.70 18.58 3.66
CA ARG A 48 10.62 19.73 3.60
C ARG A 48 10.04 20.96 4.30
N SER A 49 8.76 21.25 4.10
CA SER A 49 8.10 22.38 4.77
C SER A 49 8.07 22.21 6.29
N PHE A 50 7.80 20.99 6.77
CA PHE A 50 7.83 20.65 8.19
C PHE A 50 9.25 20.82 8.76
N HIS A 51 10.27 20.28 8.07
CA HIS A 51 11.67 20.41 8.48
C HIS A 51 12.08 21.89 8.61
N MET A 52 11.71 22.72 7.64
CA MET A 52 12.03 24.15 7.67
C MET A 52 11.35 24.89 8.82
N GLU A 53 10.07 24.64 9.07
CA GLU A 53 9.30 25.32 10.11
C GLU A 53 9.77 24.94 11.52
N PHE A 54 10.07 23.66 11.74
CA PHE A 54 10.44 23.11 13.05
C PHE A 54 11.96 22.89 13.21
N ARG A 55 12.76 23.55 12.37
CA ARG A 55 14.21 23.42 12.37
C ARG A 55 14.84 23.72 13.73
N ASN A 56 14.40 24.81 14.37
CA ASN A 56 14.92 25.21 15.69
C ASN A 56 14.67 24.13 16.75
N LEU A 57 13.48 23.51 16.76
CA LEU A 57 13.16 22.44 17.70
C LEU A 57 14.03 21.20 17.48
N SER A 58 14.42 20.95 16.23
CA SER A 58 15.34 19.86 15.88
C SER A 58 16.77 20.18 16.31
N GLU A 59 17.25 21.41 16.09
CA GLU A 59 18.58 21.86 16.50
C GLU A 59 18.73 21.95 18.03
N GLU A 60 17.65 22.27 18.75
CA GLU A 60 17.57 22.26 20.22
C GLU A 60 17.43 20.85 20.81
N GLY A 61 17.30 19.81 19.97
CA GLY A 61 17.15 18.41 20.41
C GLY A 61 15.80 18.07 21.02
N LEU A 62 14.77 18.92 20.83
CA LEU A 62 13.40 18.68 21.32
C LEU A 62 12.66 17.66 20.45
N VAL A 63 13.02 17.55 19.17
CA VAL A 63 12.52 16.52 18.25
C VAL A 63 13.58 15.43 18.13
N SER A 64 13.33 14.28 18.75
CA SER A 64 14.25 13.13 18.72
C SER A 64 14.15 12.28 17.46
N SER A 65 12.95 12.20 16.89
CA SER A 65 12.64 11.27 15.80
C SER A 65 11.45 11.76 14.96
N ILE A 66 11.42 11.37 13.69
CA ILE A 66 10.32 11.66 12.76
C ILE A 66 9.64 10.35 12.38
N GLU A 67 8.36 10.21 12.72
CA GLU A 67 7.55 9.08 12.25
C GLU A 67 6.96 9.38 10.86
N ILE A 68 7.28 8.53 9.88
CA ILE A 68 6.81 8.66 8.50
C ILE A 68 5.60 7.75 8.29
N GLY A 69 4.44 8.36 8.07
CA GLY A 69 3.21 7.65 7.72
C GLY A 69 3.22 7.14 6.28
N LEU A 70 3.01 5.83 6.09
CA LEU A 70 3.08 5.17 4.77
C LEU A 70 1.71 4.65 4.27
N GLY A 71 0.62 4.96 4.95
CA GLY A 71 -0.70 4.48 4.59
C GLY A 71 -1.78 4.85 5.61
N ALA A 72 -2.90 4.11 5.56
CA ALA A 72 -4.02 4.31 6.47
C ALA A 72 -3.56 4.15 7.94
N SER A 73 -4.03 5.04 8.81
CA SER A 73 -3.58 5.12 10.21
C SER A 73 -2.06 5.33 10.40
N GLY A 74 -1.36 5.84 9.38
CA GLY A 74 0.09 6.01 9.37
C GLY A 74 0.88 4.71 9.12
N GLU A 75 0.19 3.60 8.91
CA GLU A 75 0.82 2.27 8.85
C GLU A 75 1.16 1.84 7.42
N LEU A 76 2.26 1.11 7.28
CA LEU A 76 2.60 0.45 6.03
C LEU A 76 1.70 -0.76 5.76
N ARG A 77 0.51 -0.51 5.21
CA ARG A 77 -0.42 -1.54 4.74
C ARG A 77 -1.46 -0.96 3.80
N TYR A 78 -2.03 -1.84 2.98
CA TYR A 78 -3.28 -1.54 2.32
C TYR A 78 -4.43 -1.45 3.34
N PRO A 79 -5.46 -0.62 3.08
CA PRO A 79 -6.66 -0.56 3.92
C PRO A 79 -7.61 -1.76 3.64
N SER A 80 -7.10 -2.99 3.76
CA SER A 80 -7.82 -4.22 3.37
C SER A 80 -8.88 -4.71 4.35
N CYS A 81 -8.85 -4.20 5.59
CA CYS A 81 -9.77 -4.59 6.67
C CYS A 81 -10.48 -3.35 7.29
N PRO A 82 -11.16 -2.49 6.50
CA PRO A 82 -11.77 -1.28 7.04
C PRO A 82 -13.09 -1.61 7.75
N GLU A 83 -13.15 -1.38 9.07
CA GLU A 83 -14.39 -1.53 9.85
C GLU A 83 -15.51 -0.64 9.29
N THR A 84 -15.16 0.52 8.75
CA THR A 84 -16.08 1.47 8.09
C THR A 84 -16.77 0.91 6.86
N MET A 85 -16.22 -0.12 6.21
CA MET A 85 -16.85 -0.84 5.09
C MET A 85 -17.43 -2.20 5.51
N GLY A 86 -17.63 -2.41 6.82
CA GLY A 86 -18.31 -3.59 7.35
C GLY A 86 -17.42 -4.83 7.48
N TRP A 87 -16.09 -4.69 7.35
CA TRP A 87 -15.18 -5.77 7.74
C TRP A 87 -15.30 -6.05 9.24
N LYS A 88 -15.31 -7.34 9.59
CA LYS A 88 -15.33 -7.82 10.97
C LYS A 88 -14.34 -8.96 11.12
N TYR A 89 -13.62 -8.98 12.23
CA TYR A 89 -12.78 -10.11 12.58
C TYR A 89 -13.59 -11.42 12.69
N PRO A 90 -13.11 -12.56 12.17
CA PRO A 90 -11.82 -12.83 11.52
C PRO A 90 -11.89 -12.87 9.96
N GLY A 91 -12.59 -11.93 9.33
CA GLY A 91 -12.70 -11.87 7.86
C GLY A 91 -11.36 -11.69 7.15
N ILE A 92 -11.22 -12.26 5.94
CA ILE A 92 -9.97 -12.20 5.16
C ILE A 92 -9.60 -10.82 4.61
N GLY A 93 -10.53 -9.88 4.57
CA GLY A 93 -10.32 -8.57 3.94
C GLY A 93 -10.50 -8.60 2.41
N GLU A 94 -10.20 -7.49 1.74
CA GLU A 94 -10.22 -7.40 0.27
C GLU A 94 -8.99 -6.68 -0.30
N PHE A 95 -8.65 -7.01 -1.55
CA PHE A 95 -7.62 -6.30 -2.31
C PHE A 95 -8.05 -4.88 -2.61
N GLN A 96 -7.19 -3.92 -2.31
CA GLN A 96 -7.44 -2.48 -2.44
C GLN A 96 -6.70 -1.89 -3.64
N CYS A 97 -6.90 -2.45 -4.83
CA CYS A 97 -6.15 -2.09 -6.04
C CYS A 97 -7.01 -1.68 -7.24
N TYR A 98 -8.30 -1.44 -7.04
CA TYR A 98 -9.26 -1.26 -8.13
C TYR A 98 -9.42 0.20 -8.58
N ASP A 99 -8.62 1.12 -8.04
CA ASP A 99 -8.56 2.47 -8.56
C ASP A 99 -7.90 2.49 -9.94
N ARG A 100 -8.26 3.49 -10.74
CA ARG A 100 -7.80 3.61 -12.13
C ARG A 100 -6.28 3.54 -12.29
N TYR A 101 -5.51 4.07 -11.34
CA TYR A 101 -4.06 4.17 -11.46
C TYR A 101 -3.36 2.85 -11.11
N MET A 102 -3.82 2.17 -10.06
CA MET A 102 -3.40 0.80 -9.73
C MET A 102 -3.74 -0.17 -10.87
N GLN A 103 -4.94 -0.07 -11.46
CA GLN A 103 -5.32 -0.91 -12.61
C GLN A 103 -4.46 -0.63 -13.85
N LYS A 104 -4.12 0.64 -14.12
CA LYS A 104 -3.17 1.01 -15.18
C LYS A 104 -1.79 0.39 -14.94
N ASN A 105 -1.28 0.47 -13.70
CA ASN A 105 0.01 -0.09 -13.31
C ASN A 105 0.02 -1.63 -13.41
N LEU A 106 -1.05 -2.31 -12.97
CA LEU A 106 -1.23 -3.76 -13.13
C LEU A 106 -1.21 -4.15 -14.61
N ARG A 107 -1.94 -3.42 -15.46
CA ARG A 107 -1.98 -3.68 -16.90
C ARG A 107 -0.62 -3.56 -17.55
N GLN A 108 0.17 -2.54 -17.19
CA GLN A 108 1.55 -2.38 -17.66
C GLN A 108 2.44 -3.55 -17.20
N SER A 109 2.31 -3.97 -15.95
CA SER A 109 3.05 -5.11 -15.38
C SER A 109 2.69 -6.45 -16.03
N ALA A 110 1.42 -6.63 -16.42
CA ALA A 110 0.96 -7.81 -17.15
C ALA A 110 1.46 -7.81 -18.59
N LEU A 111 1.45 -6.64 -19.25
CA LEU A 111 1.94 -6.46 -20.62
C LEU A 111 3.44 -6.73 -20.72
N SER A 112 4.25 -6.26 -19.76
CA SER A 112 5.70 -6.47 -19.77
C SER A 112 6.10 -7.94 -19.61
N ARG A 113 5.22 -8.76 -19.03
CA ARG A 113 5.39 -10.22 -18.94
C ARG A 113 4.73 -11.00 -20.09
N GLY A 114 4.14 -10.32 -21.07
CA GLY A 114 3.46 -10.97 -22.21
C GLY A 114 2.13 -11.63 -21.87
N HIS A 115 1.54 -11.34 -20.71
CA HIS A 115 0.33 -11.99 -20.20
C HIS A 115 -0.79 -10.96 -19.96
N LEU A 116 -1.24 -10.26 -21.00
CA LEU A 116 -2.25 -9.20 -20.87
C LEU A 116 -3.57 -9.66 -20.22
N PHE A 117 -3.92 -10.94 -20.33
CA PHE A 117 -5.10 -11.51 -19.67
C PHE A 117 -4.98 -11.58 -18.14
N TRP A 118 -3.78 -11.39 -17.58
CA TRP A 118 -3.52 -11.22 -16.14
C TRP A 118 -3.69 -9.77 -15.65
N ALA A 119 -4.04 -8.81 -16.52
CA ALA A 119 -4.20 -7.40 -16.18
C ALA A 119 -5.49 -7.09 -15.38
N ARG A 120 -5.80 -7.88 -14.36
CA ARG A 120 -6.98 -7.74 -13.50
C ARG A 120 -6.75 -8.35 -12.12
N GLY A 121 -7.49 -7.87 -11.13
CA GLY A 121 -7.56 -8.51 -9.80
C GLY A 121 -8.30 -9.85 -9.85
N PRO A 122 -8.09 -10.72 -8.85
CA PRO A 122 -8.72 -12.05 -8.79
C PRO A 122 -10.23 -11.93 -8.59
N ASP A 123 -10.98 -12.72 -9.34
CA ASP A 123 -12.45 -12.73 -9.32
C ASP A 123 -13.06 -13.70 -8.29
N ASN A 124 -12.24 -14.57 -7.72
CA ASN A 124 -12.61 -15.62 -6.78
C ASN A 124 -11.97 -15.45 -5.39
N ALA A 125 -11.56 -14.22 -5.05
CA ALA A 125 -10.94 -13.88 -3.76
C ALA A 125 -11.94 -13.73 -2.59
N GLY A 126 -13.25 -13.85 -2.85
CA GLY A 126 -14.28 -13.62 -1.83
C GLY A 126 -14.50 -12.12 -1.55
N TYR A 127 -14.99 -11.83 -0.34
CA TYR A 127 -15.31 -10.49 0.15
C TYR A 127 -14.74 -10.30 1.57
N TYR A 128 -14.86 -9.09 2.13
CA TYR A 128 -14.27 -8.72 3.43
C TYR A 128 -14.40 -9.78 4.54
N ASN A 129 -15.59 -10.39 4.68
CA ASN A 129 -15.92 -11.30 5.79
C ASN A 129 -15.89 -12.79 5.40
N SER A 130 -15.45 -13.13 4.19
CA SER A 130 -15.24 -14.53 3.79
C SER A 130 -14.16 -15.20 4.63
N ARG A 131 -14.16 -16.54 4.69
CA ARG A 131 -13.06 -17.34 5.23
C ARG A 131 -12.17 -17.85 4.10
N PRO A 132 -10.86 -18.09 4.33
CA PRO A 132 -9.95 -18.50 3.25
C PRO A 132 -10.42 -19.74 2.48
N HIS A 133 -10.87 -20.77 3.18
CA HIS A 133 -11.34 -22.03 2.61
C HIS A 133 -12.66 -21.92 1.83
N GLU A 134 -13.40 -20.83 1.99
CA GLU A 134 -14.64 -20.56 1.24
C GLU A 134 -14.37 -19.89 -0.12
N THR A 135 -13.12 -19.49 -0.39
CA THR A 135 -12.74 -18.75 -1.59
C THR A 135 -11.96 -19.64 -2.56
N GLY A 136 -12.14 -19.44 -3.86
CA GLY A 136 -11.33 -20.14 -4.87
C GLY A 136 -9.88 -19.67 -4.91
N PHE A 137 -9.63 -18.42 -4.51
CA PHE A 137 -8.28 -17.87 -4.51
C PHE A 137 -7.44 -18.32 -3.32
N PHE A 138 -7.97 -18.25 -2.08
CA PHE A 138 -7.16 -18.43 -0.87
C PHE A 138 -7.22 -19.83 -0.24
N CYS A 139 -8.14 -20.71 -0.68
CA CYS A 139 -8.23 -22.07 -0.18
C CYS A 139 -6.93 -22.87 -0.41
N ASP A 140 -6.81 -24.02 0.24
CA ASP A 140 -5.66 -24.90 0.04
C ASP A 140 -5.65 -25.45 -1.39
N GLY A 141 -4.55 -25.24 -2.10
CA GLY A 141 -4.45 -25.51 -3.54
C GLY A 141 -5.19 -24.52 -4.44
N GLY A 142 -5.66 -23.39 -3.90
CA GLY A 142 -6.35 -22.33 -4.65
C GLY A 142 -5.44 -21.49 -5.55
N ASP A 143 -6.06 -20.53 -6.25
CA ASP A 143 -5.40 -19.78 -7.33
C ASP A 143 -4.23 -18.91 -6.87
N TYR A 144 -4.08 -18.62 -5.57
CA TYR A 144 -2.95 -17.86 -5.03
C TYR A 144 -1.58 -18.45 -5.44
N ASP A 145 -1.48 -19.78 -5.58
CA ASP A 145 -0.26 -20.48 -5.99
C ASP A 145 -0.27 -20.91 -7.47
N SER A 146 -1.21 -20.38 -8.25
CA SER A 146 -1.13 -20.47 -9.72
C SER A 146 -0.08 -19.49 -10.26
N TYR A 147 0.26 -19.61 -11.54
CA TYR A 147 1.13 -18.61 -12.21
C TYR A 147 0.52 -17.20 -12.15
N TYR A 148 -0.80 -17.10 -12.33
CA TYR A 148 -1.53 -15.84 -12.23
C TYR A 148 -1.52 -15.30 -10.79
N GLY A 149 -1.82 -16.14 -9.80
CA GLY A 149 -1.85 -15.74 -8.39
C GLY A 149 -0.51 -15.24 -7.90
N ARG A 150 0.57 -15.98 -8.18
CA ARG A 150 1.94 -15.52 -7.86
C ARG A 150 2.29 -14.23 -8.58
N PHE A 151 1.92 -14.09 -9.85
CA PHE A 151 2.12 -12.84 -10.59
C PHE A 151 1.42 -11.66 -9.90
N PHE A 152 0.13 -11.82 -9.58
CA PHE A 152 -0.70 -10.77 -9.00
C PHE A 152 -0.21 -10.39 -7.60
N LEU A 153 0.08 -11.38 -6.73
CA LEU A 153 0.58 -11.15 -5.39
C LEU A 153 1.98 -10.51 -5.39
N ASN A 154 2.86 -10.91 -6.31
CA ASN A 154 4.17 -10.27 -6.50
C ASN A 154 4.02 -8.82 -6.96
N TRP A 155 3.09 -8.54 -7.87
CA TRP A 155 2.80 -7.18 -8.30
C TRP A 155 2.24 -6.33 -7.15
N TYR A 156 1.23 -6.83 -6.45
CA TYR A 156 0.56 -6.11 -5.37
C TYR A 156 1.52 -5.80 -4.20
N SER A 157 2.32 -6.79 -3.76
CA SER A 157 3.37 -6.54 -2.77
C SER A 157 4.51 -5.66 -3.31
N GLY A 158 4.84 -5.77 -4.60
CA GLY A 158 5.84 -4.91 -5.25
C GLY A 158 5.46 -3.43 -5.21
N VAL A 159 4.18 -3.09 -5.45
CA VAL A 159 3.71 -1.70 -5.36
C VAL A 159 3.89 -1.14 -3.95
N LEU A 160 3.58 -1.93 -2.91
CA LEU A 160 3.82 -1.54 -1.51
C LEU A 160 5.30 -1.25 -1.26
N MET A 161 6.18 -2.14 -1.72
CA MET A 161 7.63 -1.99 -1.53
C MET A 161 8.18 -0.77 -2.28
N ASP A 162 7.72 -0.54 -3.51
CA ASP A 162 8.11 0.62 -4.31
C ASP A 162 7.69 1.94 -3.65
N HIS A 163 6.50 1.97 -3.01
CA HIS A 163 6.04 3.13 -2.24
C HIS A 163 6.97 3.43 -1.07
N VAL A 164 7.30 2.41 -0.27
CA VAL A 164 8.20 2.51 0.89
C VAL A 164 9.56 3.06 0.48
N ASP A 165 10.17 2.44 -0.53
CA ASP A 165 11.51 2.81 -0.99
C ASP A 165 11.57 4.28 -1.41
N GLN A 166 10.56 4.74 -2.15
CA GLN A 166 10.50 6.13 -2.62
C GLN A 166 10.25 7.13 -1.49
N VAL A 167 9.28 6.87 -0.61
CA VAL A 167 8.95 7.80 0.48
C VAL A 167 10.09 7.88 1.49
N LEU A 168 10.68 6.75 1.89
CA LEU A 168 11.78 6.75 2.86
C LEU A 168 13.07 7.34 2.30
N SER A 169 13.35 7.13 1.01
CA SER A 169 14.47 7.81 0.35
C SER A 169 14.31 9.33 0.41
N LEU A 170 13.10 9.83 0.17
CA LEU A 170 12.81 11.27 0.21
C LEU A 170 12.74 11.82 1.63
N ALA A 171 12.26 11.03 2.59
CA ALA A 171 12.30 11.38 4.01
C ALA A 171 13.75 11.54 4.50
N THR A 172 14.63 10.62 4.10
CA THR A 172 16.07 10.69 4.42
C THR A 172 16.71 11.95 3.86
N LEU A 173 16.32 12.35 2.65
CA LEU A 173 16.78 13.60 2.05
C LEU A 173 16.21 14.86 2.72
N ALA A 174 14.96 14.80 3.21
CA ALA A 174 14.30 15.93 3.85
C ALA A 174 14.74 16.15 5.30
N PHE A 175 15.10 15.08 5.99
CA PHE A 175 15.43 15.07 7.43
C PHE A 175 16.84 14.53 7.67
N ASP A 176 17.83 15.03 6.93
CA ASP A 176 19.22 14.59 7.06
C ASP A 176 19.69 14.70 8.52
N GLY A 177 20.22 13.59 9.06
CA GLY A 177 20.66 13.47 10.46
C GLY A 177 19.58 13.20 11.51
N ALA A 178 18.29 13.20 11.17
CA ALA A 178 17.21 12.82 12.10
C ALA A 178 16.97 11.29 12.11
N GLU A 179 16.57 10.75 13.27
CA GLU A 179 16.10 9.37 13.34
C GLU A 179 14.73 9.24 12.66
N ILE A 180 14.64 8.40 11.62
CA ILE A 180 13.40 8.12 10.91
C ILE A 180 12.79 6.83 11.46
N VAL A 181 11.54 6.92 11.92
CA VAL A 181 10.75 5.81 12.44
C VAL A 181 9.59 5.53 11.48
N VAL A 182 9.28 4.25 11.28
CA VAL A 182 8.17 3.82 10.44
C VAL A 182 7.30 2.86 11.23
N LYS A 183 5.99 3.11 11.21
CA LYS A 183 5.02 2.21 11.80
C LYS A 183 4.68 1.09 10.82
N VAL A 184 5.22 -0.09 11.07
CA VAL A 184 4.82 -1.31 10.37
C VAL A 184 3.71 -1.98 11.18
N CYS A 185 2.54 -2.15 10.57
CA CYS A 185 1.44 -2.81 11.26
C CYS A 185 1.71 -4.32 11.35
N ASN A 186 1.90 -4.81 12.58
CA ASN A 186 1.90 -6.23 12.90
C ASN A 186 0.48 -6.80 13.10
N ALA A 187 -0.59 -6.02 12.87
CA ALA A 187 -1.98 -6.50 12.86
C ALA A 187 -2.25 -7.35 11.59
N GLY A 188 -1.52 -8.46 11.53
CA GLY A 188 -1.53 -9.52 10.55
C GLY A 188 -0.93 -10.81 11.12
N LEU A 189 -0.57 -10.86 12.42
CA LEU A 189 -0.26 -12.10 13.15
C LEU A 189 -1.44 -13.09 13.23
N TYR A 190 -2.60 -12.80 12.62
CA TYR A 190 -3.72 -13.74 12.48
C TYR A 190 -4.11 -14.01 11.03
N SER A 191 -3.51 -13.30 10.06
CA SER A 191 -3.57 -13.66 8.65
C SER A 191 -2.35 -14.48 8.25
N TYR A 192 -1.92 -15.46 9.08
CA TYR A 192 -0.85 -16.40 8.73
C TYR A 192 -1.00 -16.92 7.29
N TYR A 193 -2.22 -17.10 6.81
CA TYR A 193 -2.46 -17.45 5.42
C TYR A 193 -2.07 -16.37 4.41
N LEU A 194 -2.39 -15.08 4.62
CA LEU A 194 -1.97 -14.02 3.71
C LEU A 194 -0.50 -13.68 3.92
N MET A 195 -0.04 -13.53 5.16
CA MET A 195 1.35 -13.19 5.47
C MET A 195 2.34 -14.32 5.15
N ASP A 196 2.08 -15.62 5.38
CA ASP A 196 3.01 -16.69 4.91
C ASP A 196 3.02 -16.76 3.38
N LYS A 197 1.86 -16.55 2.72
CA LYS A 197 1.77 -16.56 1.26
C LYS A 197 2.39 -15.31 0.63
N PHE A 198 2.29 -14.13 1.27
CA PHE A 198 2.99 -12.89 0.89
C PHE A 198 4.47 -12.92 1.28
N ALA A 199 4.85 -13.51 2.41
CA ALA A 199 6.23 -13.68 2.89
C ALA A 199 7.00 -14.76 2.12
N SER A 200 6.32 -15.52 1.25
CA SER A 200 6.98 -16.30 0.20
C SER A 200 7.69 -15.42 -0.83
N THR A 201 7.35 -14.12 -0.91
CA THR A 201 8.16 -13.15 -1.66
C THR A 201 9.44 -12.83 -0.88
N TYR A 202 10.57 -13.12 -1.54
CA TYR A 202 11.94 -12.87 -1.07
C TYR A 202 12.14 -11.47 -0.42
N TYR A 203 11.34 -10.47 -0.83
CA TYR A 203 11.44 -9.08 -0.41
C TYR A 203 10.78 -8.77 0.95
N MET A 204 9.65 -9.41 1.31
CA MET A 204 9.03 -9.19 2.63
C MET A 204 9.91 -9.78 3.76
N LYS A 205 10.56 -10.93 3.51
CA LYS A 205 11.58 -11.48 4.43
C LYS A 205 12.80 -10.57 4.55
N LYS A 206 13.15 -9.84 3.49
CA LYS A 206 14.26 -8.87 3.50
C LYS A 206 13.88 -7.59 4.25
N LEU A 207 12.67 -7.06 4.07
CA LEU A 207 12.20 -5.86 4.78
C LEU A 207 12.07 -6.12 6.30
N ILE A 208 11.50 -7.28 6.69
CA ILE A 208 11.40 -7.67 8.11
C ILE A 208 12.79 -7.88 8.73
N ARG A 209 13.77 -8.43 7.98
CA ARG A 209 15.16 -8.57 8.45
C ARG A 209 15.97 -7.28 8.50
N THR A 210 15.54 -6.23 7.81
CA THR A 210 16.21 -4.92 7.86
C THR A 210 15.62 -4.03 8.96
N LEU A 211 14.41 -4.31 9.42
CA LEU A 211 13.68 -3.54 10.42
C LEU A 211 13.62 -4.20 11.82
N CYS A 212 14.24 -5.37 11.99
CA CYS A 212 14.44 -6.07 13.28
C CYS A 212 15.91 -6.48 13.40
#